data_AF-A0A951WMM9-F1
#
_entry.id   AF-A0A951WMM9-F1
#
_cell.length_a   1.000
_cell.length_b   1.000
_cell.length_c   1.000
_cell.angle_alpha   90.00
_cell.angle_beta   90.00
_cell.angle_gamma   90.00
#
_symmetry.space_group_name_H-M   'P 1'
#
loop_
_entity.id
_entity.type
_entity.pdbx_description
1 polymer ?
#
loop_
_entity_poly.entity_id
_entity_poly.type
_entity_poly.pdbx_seq_one_letter_code
_entity_poly.pdbx_strand_id
1 'polypeptide(L)'
;MTKELPFAILPQPTETTCGATCLHAVYSYFGEKFELQQLIDEIPQLPDGGGTRAAYLGLHALKLGYEVRMYTYNLPVFDLTWFRHGEGRDLQRRLRLQLEAKGGDELAEVTEIFCHYLDAGGEIYTEDLTSSLMRRYLKRDIPIITGLSITYLHGSPREIQSTNTP
;
A
#
# COMPACT_ATOMS: atom_id res chain seq x y z
N MET A 1 18.72 -12.42 -19.35
CA MET A 1 18.14 -13.58 -18.64
C MET A 1 16.82 -13.18 -18.04
N THR A 2 15.76 -13.90 -18.40
CA THR A 2 14.44 -13.84 -17.75
C THR A 2 14.60 -14.42 -16.35
N LYS A 3 14.14 -13.68 -15.33
CA LYS A 3 14.16 -14.11 -13.94
C LYS A 3 12.70 -14.25 -13.51
N GLU A 4 12.34 -15.44 -13.04
CA GLU A 4 10.99 -15.76 -12.58
C GLU A 4 11.05 -15.91 -11.06
N LEU A 5 10.13 -15.24 -10.37
CA LEU A 5 9.94 -15.39 -8.94
C LEU A 5 8.84 -16.44 -8.75
N PRO A 6 9.11 -17.55 -8.02
CA PRO A 6 8.07 -18.54 -7.72
C PRO A 6 7.04 -17.90 -6.79
N PHE A 7 5.95 -17.39 -7.37
CA PHE A 7 4.91 -16.67 -6.67
C PHE A 7 3.59 -17.42 -6.81
N ALA A 8 3.05 -17.89 -5.69
CA ALA A 8 1.72 -18.49 -5.63
C ALA A 8 0.78 -17.50 -4.94
N ILE A 9 -0.23 -17.02 -5.67
CA ILE A 9 -1.25 -16.12 -5.14
C ILE A 9 -2.56 -16.90 -5.05
N LEU A 10 -3.18 -16.88 -3.88
CA LEU A 10 -4.51 -17.45 -3.69
C LEU A 10 -5.59 -16.54 -4.33
N PRO A 11 -6.75 -17.09 -4.73
CA PRO A 11 -7.89 -16.23 -5.06
C PRO A 11 -8.28 -15.40 -3.83
N GLN A 12 -8.59 -14.12 -4.03
CA GLN A 12 -9.10 -13.27 -2.96
C GLN A 12 -10.55 -13.68 -2.60
N PRO A 13 -10.90 -13.83 -1.32
CA PRO A 13 -12.26 -14.26 -0.92
C PRO A 13 -13.37 -13.27 -1.22
N THR A 14 -13.08 -11.97 -1.21
CA THR A 14 -14.03 -10.87 -1.45
C THR A 14 -13.38 -9.77 -2.29
N GLU A 15 -14.18 -8.85 -2.83
CA GLU A 15 -13.70 -7.68 -3.59
C GLU A 15 -12.77 -6.75 -2.77
N THR A 16 -12.82 -6.81 -1.43
CA THR A 16 -12.07 -5.91 -0.53
C THR A 16 -10.83 -6.56 0.09
N THR A 17 -10.62 -7.86 -0.11
CA THR A 17 -9.52 -8.63 0.53
C THR A 17 -8.22 -8.66 -0.28
N CYS A 18 -8.19 -7.97 -1.43
CA CYS A 18 -7.05 -7.96 -2.36
C CYS A 18 -5.70 -7.64 -1.69
N GLY A 19 -5.67 -6.65 -0.79
CA GLY A 19 -4.45 -6.25 -0.09
C GLY A 19 -3.87 -7.36 0.80
N ALA A 20 -4.71 -7.98 1.62
CA ALA A 20 -4.32 -9.10 2.49
C ALA A 20 -3.88 -10.32 1.66
N THR A 21 -4.58 -10.62 0.56
CA THR A 21 -4.20 -11.71 -0.36
C THR A 21 -2.85 -11.47 -1.05
N CYS A 22 -2.57 -10.23 -1.47
CA CYS A 22 -1.25 -9.88 -2.00
C CYS A 22 -0.15 -10.01 -0.95
N LEU A 23 -0.39 -9.54 0.28
CA LEU A 23 0.59 -9.64 1.36
C LEU A 23 0.86 -11.09 1.78
N HIS A 24 -0.18 -11.93 1.81
CA HIS A 24 -0.06 -13.36 2.03
C HIS A 24 0.92 -14.01 1.04
N ALA A 25 0.82 -13.67 -0.25
CA ALA A 25 1.71 -14.21 -1.27
C ALA A 25 3.16 -13.72 -1.11
N VAL A 26 3.37 -12.46 -0.71
CA VAL A 26 4.70 -11.92 -0.38
C VAL A 26 5.30 -12.64 0.82
N TYR A 27 4.52 -12.85 1.89
CA TYR A 27 4.95 -13.59 3.06
C TYR A 27 5.29 -15.05 2.74
N SER A 28 4.45 -15.72 1.96
CA SER A 28 4.72 -17.08 1.47
C SER A 28 6.03 -17.15 0.69
N TYR A 29 6.32 -16.15 -0.15
CA TYR A 29 7.58 -16.05 -0.89
C TYR A 29 8.80 -15.94 0.03
N PHE A 30 8.69 -15.21 1.15
CA PHE A 30 9.75 -15.12 2.16
C PHE A 30 9.78 -16.30 3.15
N GLY A 31 8.89 -17.29 2.99
CA GLY A 31 8.84 -18.49 3.83
C GLY A 31 8.03 -18.35 5.10
N GLU A 32 7.34 -17.23 5.29
CA GLU A 32 6.38 -17.05 6.37
C GLU A 32 5.15 -17.94 6.16
N LYS A 33 4.54 -18.37 7.27
CA LYS A 33 3.38 -19.26 7.26
C LYS A 33 2.21 -18.59 7.97
N PHE A 34 1.46 -17.83 7.20
CA PHE A 34 0.19 -17.24 7.63
C PHE A 34 -0.96 -17.97 6.95
N GLU A 35 -2.08 -18.14 7.66
CA GLU A 35 -3.34 -18.45 7.00
C GLU A 35 -3.90 -17.17 6.38
N LEU A 36 -4.48 -17.25 5.17
CA LEU A 36 -5.02 -16.05 4.51
C LEU A 36 -6.09 -15.36 5.36
N GLN A 37 -6.95 -16.14 6.03
CA GLN A 37 -8.00 -15.58 6.89
C GLN A 37 -7.42 -14.80 8.06
N GLN A 38 -6.29 -15.24 8.63
CA GLN A 38 -5.62 -14.52 9.71
C GLN A 38 -5.21 -13.11 9.26
N LEU A 39 -4.63 -12.97 8.07
CA LEU A 39 -4.23 -11.66 7.55
C LEU A 39 -5.46 -10.78 7.21
N ILE A 40 -6.55 -11.38 6.73
CA ILE A 40 -7.80 -10.67 6.48
C ILE A 40 -8.38 -10.08 7.79
N ASP A 41 -8.28 -10.83 8.89
CA ASP A 41 -8.81 -10.42 10.19
C ASP A 41 -7.88 -9.41 10.89
N GLU A 42 -6.57 -9.52 10.71
CA GLU A 42 -5.58 -8.64 11.35
C GLU A 42 -5.40 -7.29 10.63
N ILE A 43 -5.64 -7.23 9.32
CA ILE A 43 -5.37 -6.04 8.51
C ILE A 43 -6.67 -5.25 8.31
N PRO A 44 -6.75 -3.99 8.79
CA PRO A 44 -7.95 -3.19 8.66
C PRO A 44 -8.37 -2.97 7.20
N GLN A 45 -9.69 -3.09 6.96
CA GLN A 45 -10.34 -2.76 5.70
C GLN A 45 -11.15 -1.46 5.84
N LEU A 46 -11.28 -0.74 4.75
CA LEU A 46 -12.06 0.48 4.67
C LEU A 46 -13.56 0.14 4.77
N PRO A 47 -14.33 0.82 5.65
CA PRO A 47 -15.74 0.51 5.86
C PRO A 47 -16.63 0.68 4.63
N ASP A 48 -16.17 1.46 3.65
CA ASP A 48 -16.93 1.85 2.45
C ASP A 48 -16.72 0.92 1.24
N GLY A 49 -15.97 -0.19 1.41
CA GLY A 49 -15.65 -1.10 0.33
C GLY A 49 -14.34 -0.79 -0.41
N GLY A 50 -13.55 0.18 0.03
CA GLY A 50 -12.28 0.56 -0.60
C GLY A 50 -11.11 -0.43 -0.49
N GLY A 51 -11.33 -1.58 0.15
CA GLY A 51 -10.27 -2.56 0.42
C GLY A 51 -9.35 -2.07 1.54
N THR A 52 -8.04 -2.10 1.32
CA THR A 52 -7.03 -1.84 2.36
C THR A 52 -6.10 -0.68 1.97
N ARG A 53 -5.84 0.25 2.89
CA ARG A 53 -4.79 1.27 2.70
C ARG A 53 -3.41 0.61 2.73
N ALA A 54 -2.54 0.95 1.78
CA ALA A 54 -1.20 0.37 1.66
C ALA A 54 -0.36 0.49 2.96
N ALA A 55 -0.57 1.55 3.75
CA ALA A 55 0.13 1.72 5.03
C ALA A 55 -0.26 0.66 6.08
N TYR A 56 -1.48 0.09 6.05
CA TYR A 56 -1.84 -1.02 6.94
C TYR A 56 -1.05 -2.29 6.60
N LEU A 57 -0.90 -2.59 5.30
CA LEU A 57 -0.06 -3.70 4.84
C LEU A 57 1.40 -3.49 5.26
N GLY A 58 1.90 -2.26 5.10
CA GLY A 58 3.25 -1.88 5.51
C GLY A 58 3.46 -2.01 7.02
N LEU A 59 2.52 -1.54 7.84
CA LEU A 59 2.56 -1.68 9.30
C LEU A 59 2.60 -3.14 9.74
N HIS A 60 1.81 -4.00 9.10
CA HIS A 60 1.84 -5.43 9.40
C HIS A 60 3.23 -6.03 9.10
N ALA A 61 3.86 -5.66 7.99
CA ALA A 61 5.21 -6.12 7.66
C ALA A 61 6.30 -5.53 8.57
N LEU A 62 6.21 -4.23 8.92
CA LEU A 62 7.12 -3.60 9.88
C LEU A 62 7.07 -4.29 11.26
N LYS A 63 5.88 -4.70 11.72
CA LYS A 63 5.70 -5.43 12.99
C LYS A 63 6.45 -6.78 13.00
N LEU A 64 6.65 -7.41 11.84
CA LEU A 64 7.43 -8.64 11.69
C LEU A 64 8.93 -8.38 11.48
N GLY A 65 9.37 -7.12 11.46
CA GLY A 65 10.78 -6.73 11.31
C GLY A 65 11.24 -6.58 9.86
N TYR A 66 10.32 -6.55 8.88
CA TYR A 66 10.68 -6.26 7.50
C TYR A 66 11.04 -4.78 7.33
N GLU A 67 12.00 -4.50 6.46
CA GLU A 67 12.18 -3.16 5.90
C GLU A 67 11.09 -2.91 4.86
N VAL A 68 10.29 -1.84 5.03
CA VAL A 68 9.18 -1.52 4.13
C VAL A 68 9.40 -0.15 3.50
N ARG A 69 9.43 -0.13 2.16
CA ARG A 69 9.48 1.10 1.36
C ARG A 69 8.21 1.28 0.55
N MET A 70 7.61 2.46 0.63
CA MET A 70 6.45 2.84 -0.16
C MET A 70 6.82 3.91 -1.18
N TYR A 71 6.56 3.65 -2.45
CA TYR A 71 6.60 4.65 -3.51
C TYR A 71 5.19 5.19 -3.72
N THR A 72 5.01 6.48 -3.47
CA THR A 72 3.69 7.13 -3.54
C THR A 72 3.60 8.09 -4.70
N TYR A 73 2.44 8.04 -5.36
CA TYR A 73 1.91 9.03 -6.29
C TYR A 73 0.46 9.40 -5.89
N ASN A 74 0.12 9.21 -4.61
CA ASN A 74 -1.18 9.56 -4.03
C ASN A 74 -1.25 11.07 -3.75
N LEU A 75 -1.50 11.84 -4.80
CA LEU A 75 -1.57 13.31 -4.75
C LEU A 75 -2.65 13.90 -3.83
N PRO A 76 -3.79 13.22 -3.59
CA PRO A 76 -4.74 13.66 -2.56
C PRO A 76 -4.14 13.74 -1.15
N VAL A 77 -3.15 12.89 -0.84
CA VAL A 77 -2.53 12.81 0.49
C VAL A 77 -1.19 13.55 0.54
N PHE A 78 -0.36 13.36 -0.49
CA PHE A 78 1.02 13.84 -0.50
C PHE A 78 1.21 14.94 -1.54
N ASP A 79 1.76 16.07 -1.10
CA ASP A 79 2.28 17.08 -2.00
C ASP A 79 3.71 16.73 -2.41
N LEU A 80 3.96 16.58 -3.71
CA LEU A 80 5.27 16.20 -4.25
C LEU A 80 6.38 17.19 -3.88
N THR A 81 6.05 18.45 -3.56
CA THR A 81 7.03 19.43 -3.11
C THR A 81 7.66 19.07 -1.77
N TRP A 82 7.04 18.21 -0.97
CA TRP A 82 7.56 17.74 0.33
C TRP A 82 8.84 16.91 0.20
N PHE A 83 9.12 16.38 -1.00
CA PHE A 83 10.23 15.46 -1.27
C PHE A 83 11.42 16.15 -1.97
N ARG A 84 11.34 17.45 -2.29
CA ARG A 84 12.37 18.19 -3.06
C ARG A 84 13.71 18.36 -2.34
N HIS A 85 13.73 18.27 -1.01
CA HIS A 85 14.93 18.48 -0.19
C HIS A 85 15.33 17.22 0.56
N GLY A 86 15.32 16.08 -0.12
CA GLY A 86 15.54 14.75 0.48
C GLY A 86 14.23 14.04 0.77
N GLU A 87 14.28 12.72 0.73
CA GLU A 87 13.09 11.87 0.83
C GLU A 87 12.46 12.01 2.21
N GLY A 88 11.20 12.45 2.23
CA GLY A 88 10.31 12.29 3.37
C GLY A 88 10.68 13.03 4.66
N ARG A 89 11.67 13.94 4.65
CA ARG A 89 12.05 14.70 5.85
C ARG A 89 10.85 15.52 6.35
N ASP A 90 10.50 15.33 7.61
CA ASP A 90 9.35 15.93 8.30
C ASP A 90 7.95 15.53 7.77
N LEU A 91 7.78 14.39 7.08
CA LEU A 91 6.47 14.01 6.54
C LEU A 91 5.37 13.98 7.61
N GLN A 92 5.64 13.45 8.79
CA GLN A 92 4.66 13.43 9.89
C GLN A 92 4.20 14.84 10.26
N ARG A 93 5.13 15.80 10.35
CA ARG A 93 4.80 17.20 10.63
C ARG A 93 3.92 17.79 9.53
N ARG A 94 4.25 17.52 8.26
CA ARG A 94 3.50 18.04 7.11
C ARG A 94 2.09 17.45 7.01
N LEU A 95 1.94 16.16 7.29
CA LEU A 95 0.65 15.48 7.35
C LEU A 95 -0.23 16.07 8.45
N ARG A 96 0.32 16.29 9.66
CA ARG A 96 -0.40 16.95 10.77
C ARG A 96 -0.81 18.38 10.42
N LEU A 97 0.08 19.18 9.84
CA LEU A 97 -0.25 20.55 9.38
C LEU A 97 -1.34 20.55 8.30
N GLN A 98 -1.31 19.58 7.39
CA GLN A 98 -2.38 19.42 6.40
C GLN A 98 -3.72 19.11 7.07
N LEU A 99 -3.74 18.21 8.06
CA LEU A 99 -4.94 17.89 8.82
C LEU A 99 -5.47 19.10 9.59
N GLU A 100 -4.59 19.85 10.27
CA GLU A 100 -4.98 21.08 10.98
C GLU A 100 -5.62 22.12 10.05
N ALA A 101 -5.09 22.26 8.82
CA ALA A 101 -5.58 23.25 7.86
C ALA A 101 -6.88 22.83 7.14
N LYS A 102 -7.04 21.54 6.82
CA LYS A 102 -8.16 21.04 6.01
C LYS A 102 -9.29 20.42 6.86
N GLY A 103 -8.96 19.84 8.01
CA GLY A 103 -9.87 19.04 8.83
C GLY A 103 -10.41 17.79 8.11
N GLY A 104 -11.40 17.14 8.74
CA GLY A 104 -12.15 16.02 8.18
C GLY A 104 -11.69 14.65 8.68
N ASP A 105 -12.68 13.79 8.96
CA ASP A 105 -12.46 12.48 9.60
C ASP A 105 -11.64 11.54 8.71
N GLU A 106 -11.88 11.52 7.41
CA GLU A 106 -11.11 10.69 6.47
C GLU A 106 -9.63 11.11 6.43
N LEU A 107 -9.36 12.42 6.39
CA LEU A 107 -8.00 12.94 6.41
C LEU A 107 -7.32 12.68 7.76
N ALA A 108 -8.07 12.69 8.85
CA ALA A 108 -7.56 12.34 10.18
C ALA A 108 -7.08 10.89 10.22
N GLU A 109 -7.92 9.95 9.76
CA GLU A 109 -7.57 8.52 9.67
C GLU A 109 -6.34 8.30 8.80
N VAL A 110 -6.30 8.91 7.62
CA VAL A 110 -5.15 8.83 6.69
C VAL A 110 -3.89 9.43 7.29
N THR A 111 -4.01 10.55 8.00
CA THR A 111 -2.86 11.20 8.64
C THR A 111 -2.31 10.32 9.76
N GLU A 112 -3.17 9.74 10.58
CA GLU A 112 -2.80 8.89 11.71
C GLU A 112 -2.07 7.62 11.23
N ILE A 113 -2.64 6.89 10.26
CA ILE A 113 -2.03 5.66 9.75
C ILE A 113 -0.64 5.90 9.14
N PHE A 114 -0.46 7.00 8.39
CA PHE A 114 0.84 7.33 7.82
C PHE A 114 1.83 7.80 8.90
N CYS A 115 1.37 8.51 9.94
CA CYS A 115 2.24 8.84 11.06
C CYS A 115 2.71 7.57 11.79
N HIS A 116 1.81 6.62 12.06
CA HIS A 116 2.17 5.33 12.66
C HIS A 116 3.11 4.51 11.77
N TYR A 117 2.89 4.49 10.46
CA TYR A 117 3.78 3.83 9.51
C TYR A 117 5.20 4.40 9.55
N LEU A 118 5.32 5.73 9.59
CA LEU A 118 6.61 6.43 9.69
C LEU A 118 7.27 6.19 11.07
N ASP A 119 6.50 6.23 12.17
CA ASP A 119 7.01 5.94 13.53
C ASP A 119 7.51 4.50 13.66
N ALA A 120 6.89 3.54 12.97
CA ALA A 120 7.31 2.15 12.92
C ALA A 120 8.53 1.89 12.02
N GLY A 121 9.12 2.94 11.42
CA GLY A 121 10.31 2.84 10.57
C GLY A 121 10.02 2.64 9.08
N GLY A 122 8.77 2.79 8.65
CA GLY A 122 8.41 2.78 7.24
C GLY A 122 8.97 3.98 6.49
N GLU A 123 9.41 3.78 5.25
CA GLU A 123 10.01 4.82 4.43
C GLU A 123 9.09 5.18 3.25
N ILE A 124 8.92 6.48 2.97
CA ILE A 124 8.07 6.97 1.87
C ILE A 124 8.90 7.76 0.86
N TYR A 125 8.73 7.38 -0.41
CA TYR A 125 9.43 7.90 -1.57
C TYR A 125 8.43 8.39 -2.61
N THR A 126 8.87 9.29 -3.49
CA THR A 126 8.12 9.66 -4.71
C THR A 126 8.90 9.22 -5.94
N GLU A 127 8.38 8.23 -6.66
CA GLU A 127 8.89 7.78 -7.97
C GLU A 127 7.70 7.20 -8.74
N ASP A 128 7.62 7.47 -10.05
CA ASP A 128 6.56 6.92 -10.89
C ASP A 128 6.66 5.39 -11.00
N LEU A 129 5.51 4.71 -11.04
CA LEU A 129 5.45 3.27 -11.28
C LEU A 129 5.84 2.95 -12.73
N THR A 130 7.15 2.79 -12.96
CA THR A 130 7.72 2.44 -14.27
C THR A 130 8.18 0.99 -14.31
N SER A 131 8.29 0.44 -15.52
CA SER A 131 8.90 -0.88 -15.71
C SER A 131 10.34 -0.93 -15.20
N SER A 132 11.06 0.19 -15.23
CA SER A 132 12.41 0.34 -14.67
C SER A 132 12.41 0.22 -13.15
N LEU A 133 11.48 0.88 -12.45
CA LEU A 133 11.31 0.77 -11.00
C LEU A 133 10.97 -0.67 -10.60
N MET A 134 10.00 -1.29 -11.28
CA MET A 134 9.64 -2.69 -11.01
C MET A 134 10.84 -3.63 -11.21
N ARG A 135 11.55 -3.51 -12.35
CA ARG A 135 12.71 -4.35 -12.65
C ARG A 135 13.87 -4.15 -11.66
N ARG A 136 14.01 -2.97 -11.04
CA ARG A 136 15.04 -2.69 -10.03
C ARG A 136 14.93 -3.65 -8.84
N TYR A 137 13.71 -3.90 -8.38
CA TYR A 137 13.41 -4.76 -7.23
C TYR A 137 13.29 -6.24 -7.62
N LEU A 138 12.55 -6.55 -8.68
CA LEU A 138 12.33 -7.95 -9.10
C LEU A 138 13.65 -8.67 -9.49
N LYS A 139 14.63 -7.94 -10.05
CA LYS A 139 15.96 -8.53 -10.34
C LYS A 139 16.73 -8.93 -9.08
N ARG A 140 16.38 -8.35 -7.93
CA ARG A 140 17.01 -8.57 -6.62
C ARG A 140 16.22 -9.52 -5.72
N ASP A 141 15.26 -10.27 -6.27
CA ASP A 141 14.42 -11.18 -5.49
C ASP A 141 13.54 -10.46 -4.46
N ILE A 142 13.19 -9.20 -4.73
CA ILE A 142 12.32 -8.40 -3.86
C ILE A 142 10.94 -8.32 -4.54
N PRO A 143 9.91 -8.98 -3.99
CA PRO A 143 8.55 -8.87 -4.50
C PRO A 143 7.97 -7.48 -4.24
N ILE A 144 6.95 -7.11 -5.01
CA ILE A 144 6.35 -5.78 -4.96
C ILE A 144 4.83 -5.94 -4.84
N ILE A 145 4.21 -5.16 -3.95
CA ILE A 145 2.77 -4.96 -3.93
C ILE A 145 2.50 -3.59 -4.56
N THR A 146 1.59 -3.53 -5.52
CA THR A 146 1.15 -2.27 -6.12
C THR A 146 -0.36 -2.25 -6.26
N GLY A 147 -0.97 -1.12 -5.92
CA GLY A 147 -2.38 -0.87 -6.20
C GLY A 147 -2.57 -0.61 -7.69
N LEU A 148 -3.64 -1.18 -8.27
CA LEU A 148 -4.03 -0.95 -9.65
C LEU A 148 -5.53 -0.69 -9.71
N SER A 149 -5.95 0.11 -10.69
CA SER A 149 -7.36 0.30 -11.00
C SER A 149 -7.86 -0.85 -11.85
N ILE A 150 -9.00 -1.45 -11.48
CA ILE A 150 -9.65 -2.49 -12.28
C ILE A 150 -10.04 -1.97 -13.67
N THR A 151 -10.50 -0.71 -13.77
CA THR A 151 -10.74 -0.01 -15.03
C THR A 151 -9.49 0.05 -15.89
N TYR A 152 -8.32 0.33 -15.30
CA TYR A 152 -7.06 0.37 -16.03
C TYR A 152 -6.64 -1.03 -16.51
N LEU A 153 -6.78 -2.04 -15.66
CA LEU A 153 -6.30 -3.39 -15.94
C LEU A 153 -7.19 -4.16 -16.91
N HIS A 154 -8.52 -3.99 -16.80
CA HIS A 154 -9.51 -4.77 -17.54
C HIS A 154 -10.36 -3.94 -18.50
N GLY A 155 -10.17 -2.62 -18.55
CA GLY A 155 -11.01 -1.74 -19.38
C GLY A 155 -12.47 -1.69 -18.94
N SER A 156 -12.76 -2.03 -17.67
CA SER A 156 -14.11 -2.04 -17.12
C SER A 156 -14.60 -0.64 -16.77
N PRO A 157 -15.94 -0.38 -16.80
CA PRO A 157 -16.51 0.85 -16.27
C PRO A 157 -16.03 1.14 -14.85
N ARG A 158 -15.94 2.43 -14.50
CA ARG A 158 -15.62 2.83 -13.13
C ARG A 158 -16.82 2.56 -12.25
N GLU A 159 -16.61 1.91 -11.12
CA GLU A 159 -17.68 1.63 -10.17
C GLU A 159 -17.73 2.68 -9.05
N ILE A 160 -18.94 2.90 -8.52
CA ILE A 160 -19.16 3.61 -7.26
C ILE A 160 -18.79 2.65 -6.13
N GLN A 161 -17.73 3.00 -5.40
CA GLN A 161 -17.11 2.16 -4.36
C GLN A 161 -18.11 1.63 -3.31
N SER A 162 -19.12 2.42 -2.95
CA SER A 162 -20.11 2.01 -1.94
C SER A 162 -21.19 1.06 -2.46
N THR A 163 -21.40 0.97 -3.78
CA THR A 163 -22.46 0.15 -4.39
C THR A 163 -21.93 -0.89 -5.37
N ASN A 164 -20.66 -0.84 -5.74
CA ASN A 164 -20.03 -1.65 -6.80
C ASN A 164 -20.83 -1.64 -8.11
N THR A 165 -21.39 -0.47 -8.44
CA THR A 165 -22.16 -0.26 -9.68
C THR A 165 -21.42 0.70 -10.60
N PRO A 166 -21.37 0.45 -11.91
CA PRO A 166 -20.85 1.38 -12.93
C PRO A 166 -21.45 2.79 -12.89
#